data_AF-A0A4P9XZD8-F1
#
_entry.id   AF-A0A4P9XZD8-F1
#
_cell.length_a   1.000
_cell.length_b   1.000
_cell.length_c   1.000
_cell.angle_alpha   90.00
_cell.angle_beta   90.00
_cell.angle_gamma   90.00
#
_symmetry.space_group_name_H-M   'P 1'
#
loop_
_entity.id
_entity.type
_entity.pdbx_description
1 polymer ?
#
loop_
_entity_poly.entity_id
_entity_poly.type
_entity_poly.pdbx_seq_one_letter_code
_entity_poly.pdbx_strand_id
1 'polypeptide(L)'
;MRFGHQLETSLNPDWRYYYVDYDGLKVRLKMRPGPSSYREGDEATFVQLLEHELDKVYDFHKLKFNEITRRVEYAETRTRTLEQSTSQATSTFTTASSDAGTLEQDGDTIDTEVHDITKEVNELQKYARLNYSAFLKIIKKHDKYTSYALRPVFMVRLAAKPFYGDSFEPLVLRLSRLYDRVRKIAQPEGGAAGASGGSQNFVRRTTKYWVHPDHVFELKMYILRYLPVLVFRASSSKGADNGDSSDRAGDENEDGEEVDSSISSIYLDNRELELYLGRLEKSENAEAIRLRWYGPASNNEIFVERKTHKEDWTGETSVKQRFPIKEKNVNAYLRGDWTVDKMIAKLRSSGAKSEADLKALDSLARGVQESIRTKHLHPVMRTFYHRTAFQLPGDARVRISLDTELSMIREDDFDGTQRAGLNWRRRDVRTAYPFSNLPESDICRFPYAVLEVKLQTAAGAEAPKWVESLIESHLVEEVPKFSKFIHGCSSLLEPHVPLLPFWLPQMDKDIRR
;
A
#
# COMPACT_ATOMS: atom_id res chain seq x y z
N MET A 1 13.53 -19.56 -15.59
CA MET A 1 14.21 -20.54 -14.70
C MET A 1 13.27 -21.70 -14.33
N ARG A 2 13.79 -22.91 -14.09
CA ARG A 2 12.98 -24.05 -13.60
C ARG A 2 12.68 -23.84 -12.10
N PHE A 3 11.42 -23.97 -11.69
CA PHE A 3 11.00 -23.65 -10.32
C PHE A 3 11.72 -24.42 -9.21
N GLY A 4 12.08 -25.69 -9.41
CA GLY A 4 12.82 -26.46 -8.39
C GLY A 4 14.14 -25.78 -7.99
N HIS A 5 14.87 -25.25 -8.98
CA HIS A 5 16.11 -24.50 -8.72
C HIS A 5 15.85 -23.17 -8.01
N GLN A 6 14.76 -22.49 -8.34
CA GLN A 6 14.35 -21.26 -7.64
C GLN A 6 14.02 -21.55 -6.17
N LEU A 7 13.30 -22.64 -5.90
CA LEU A 7 12.94 -23.04 -4.53
C LEU A 7 14.20 -23.35 -3.72
N GLU A 8 15.14 -24.09 -4.30
CA GLU A 8 16.37 -24.49 -3.62
C GLU A 8 17.34 -23.34 -3.33
N THR A 9 17.37 -22.33 -4.19
CA THR A 9 18.22 -21.13 -4.02
C THR A 9 17.60 -20.08 -3.10
N SER A 10 16.27 -20.06 -2.98
CA SER A 10 15.55 -19.04 -2.21
C SER A 10 15.09 -19.49 -0.82
N LEU A 11 15.16 -20.79 -0.51
CA LEU A 11 14.73 -21.31 0.78
C LEU A 11 15.63 -20.84 1.92
N ASN A 12 15.03 -20.76 3.11
CA ASN A 12 15.79 -20.60 4.34
C ASN A 12 16.49 -21.94 4.68
N PRO A 13 17.84 -21.97 4.81
CA PRO A 13 18.60 -23.18 5.09
C PRO A 13 18.14 -23.90 6.36
N ASP A 14 17.81 -23.15 7.42
CA ASP A 14 17.44 -23.70 8.73
C ASP A 14 16.07 -24.39 8.67
N TRP A 15 15.23 -24.01 7.72
CA TRP A 15 13.87 -24.54 7.58
C TRP A 15 13.74 -25.51 6.41
N ARG A 16 14.86 -25.90 5.77
CA ARG A 16 14.88 -26.71 4.53
C ARG A 16 13.98 -27.95 4.59
N TYR A 17 13.99 -28.68 5.70
CA TYR A 17 13.19 -29.89 5.89
C TYR A 17 11.67 -29.64 5.81
N TYR A 18 11.23 -28.47 6.25
CA TYR A 18 9.81 -28.12 6.34
C TYR A 18 9.23 -27.63 5.01
N TYR A 19 10.07 -27.27 4.03
CA TYR A 19 9.61 -26.95 2.68
C TYR A 19 9.01 -28.18 1.97
N VAL A 20 8.13 -27.91 1.00
CA VAL A 20 7.60 -28.94 0.10
C VAL A 20 8.74 -29.63 -0.64
N ASP A 21 8.80 -30.96 -0.59
CA ASP A 21 9.69 -31.78 -1.39
C ASP A 21 9.22 -31.82 -2.86
N TYR A 22 9.36 -30.67 -3.53
CA TYR A 22 8.89 -30.47 -4.89
C TYR A 22 9.57 -31.43 -5.88
N ASP A 23 10.86 -31.68 -5.70
CA ASP A 23 11.60 -32.58 -6.59
C ASP A 23 11.29 -34.05 -6.32
N GLY A 24 11.10 -34.47 -5.07
CA GLY A 24 10.61 -35.81 -4.75
C GLY A 24 9.22 -36.08 -5.32
N LEU A 25 8.27 -35.16 -5.15
CA LEU A 25 6.93 -35.26 -5.76
C LEU A 25 6.99 -35.33 -7.29
N LYS A 26 7.88 -34.54 -7.90
CA LYS A 26 8.09 -34.52 -9.35
C LYS A 26 8.73 -35.81 -9.87
N VAL A 27 9.65 -36.42 -9.11
CA VAL A 27 10.22 -37.74 -9.43
C VAL A 27 9.14 -38.79 -9.33
N ARG A 28 8.33 -38.80 -8.26
CA ARG A 28 7.23 -39.75 -8.06
C ARG A 28 6.22 -39.71 -9.21
N LEU A 29 5.84 -38.51 -9.66
CA LEU A 29 4.95 -38.31 -10.81
C LEU A 29 5.53 -38.90 -12.11
N LYS A 30 6.85 -38.78 -12.31
CA LYS A 30 7.55 -39.22 -13.52
C LYS A 30 7.92 -40.70 -13.52
N MET A 31 7.79 -41.43 -12.40
CA MET A 31 8.04 -42.88 -12.35
C MET A 31 7.09 -43.68 -13.27
N ARG A 32 5.94 -43.10 -13.64
CA ARG A 32 5.00 -43.67 -14.61
C ARG A 32 5.18 -42.97 -15.97
N PRO A 33 5.44 -43.70 -17.06
CA PRO A 33 5.60 -43.11 -18.40
C PRO A 33 4.25 -42.66 -18.99
N GLY A 34 3.82 -41.45 -18.61
CA GLY A 34 2.66 -40.77 -19.19
C GLY A 34 1.29 -41.25 -18.69
N PRO A 35 0.21 -40.62 -19.19
CA PRO A 35 -1.14 -40.74 -18.64
C PRO A 35 -1.68 -42.18 -18.65
N SER A 36 -1.37 -42.95 -19.69
CA SER A 36 -1.85 -44.33 -19.88
C SER A 36 -1.33 -45.32 -18.85
N SER A 37 -0.21 -44.99 -18.19
CA SER A 37 0.42 -45.83 -17.17
C SER A 37 0.07 -45.41 -15.74
N TYR A 38 -0.61 -44.27 -15.56
CA TYR A 38 -0.97 -43.70 -14.28
C TYR A 38 -2.34 -44.23 -13.84
N ARG A 39 -2.39 -45.00 -12.75
CA ARG A 39 -3.61 -45.67 -12.28
C ARG A 39 -4.15 -45.04 -11.00
N GLU A 40 -5.37 -45.40 -10.63
CA GLU A 40 -6.04 -44.96 -9.40
C GLU A 40 -5.20 -45.18 -8.12
N GLY A 41 -4.46 -46.29 -8.03
CA GLY A 41 -3.54 -46.53 -6.90
C GLY A 41 -2.35 -45.56 -6.86
N ASP A 42 -1.87 -45.10 -8.02
CA ASP A 42 -0.81 -44.09 -8.10
C ASP A 42 -1.37 -42.71 -7.72
N GLU A 43 -2.61 -42.39 -8.12
CA GLU A 43 -3.34 -41.18 -7.71
C GLU A 43 -3.49 -41.13 -6.19
N ALA A 44 -4.03 -42.20 -5.58
CA ALA A 44 -4.20 -42.29 -4.13
C ALA A 44 -2.88 -42.09 -3.39
N THR A 45 -1.80 -42.72 -3.87
CA THR A 45 -0.47 -42.57 -3.27
C THR A 45 0.06 -41.13 -3.41
N PHE A 46 -0.12 -40.50 -4.58
CA PHE A 46 0.35 -39.14 -4.82
C PHE A 46 -0.42 -38.11 -3.98
N VAL A 47 -1.74 -38.29 -3.86
CA VAL A 47 -2.60 -37.47 -3.00
C VAL A 47 -2.19 -37.59 -1.53
N GLN A 48 -1.91 -38.81 -1.04
CA GLN A 48 -1.41 -39.01 0.33
C GLN A 48 -0.07 -38.31 0.58
N LEU A 49 0.86 -38.37 -0.38
CA LEU A 49 2.13 -37.64 -0.28
C LEU A 49 1.92 -36.12 -0.26
N LEU A 50 1.02 -35.60 -1.10
CA LEU A 50 0.69 -34.18 -1.10
C LEU A 50 0.00 -33.71 0.19
N GLU A 51 -0.87 -34.54 0.77
CA GLU A 51 -1.48 -34.29 2.08
C GLU A 51 -0.41 -34.24 3.17
N HIS A 52 0.51 -35.20 3.19
CA HIS A 52 1.60 -35.22 4.17
C HIS A 52 2.48 -33.96 4.07
N GLU A 53 2.83 -33.54 2.86
CA GLU A 53 3.59 -32.32 2.64
C GLU A 53 2.80 -31.06 3.05
N LEU A 54 1.48 -31.04 2.82
CA LEU A 54 0.61 -29.95 3.25
C LEU A 54 0.57 -29.84 4.78
N ASP A 55 0.43 -30.97 5.46
CA ASP A 55 0.39 -31.04 6.92
C ASP A 55 1.72 -30.57 7.52
N LYS A 56 2.84 -31.06 7.00
CA LYS A 56 4.18 -30.62 7.38
C LYS A 56 4.34 -29.10 7.25
N VAL A 57 3.95 -28.53 6.11
CA VAL A 57 4.10 -27.10 5.84
C VAL A 57 3.21 -26.27 6.78
N TYR A 58 1.95 -26.67 6.92
CA TYR A 58 0.96 -25.99 7.75
C TYR A 58 1.34 -26.02 9.23
N ASP A 59 1.73 -27.19 9.75
CA ASP A 59 2.08 -27.36 11.17
C ASP A 59 3.33 -26.56 11.52
N PHE A 60 4.35 -26.56 10.65
CA PHE A 60 5.53 -25.73 10.85
C PHE A 60 5.21 -24.23 10.81
N HIS A 61 4.43 -23.78 9.81
CA HIS A 61 4.02 -22.38 9.71
C HIS A 61 3.28 -21.93 10.97
N LYS A 62 2.31 -22.73 11.42
CA LYS A 62 1.52 -22.45 12.63
C LYS A 62 2.38 -22.42 13.89
N LEU A 63 3.33 -23.35 14.02
CA LEU A 63 4.28 -23.36 15.14
C LEU A 63 5.10 -22.08 15.16
N LYS A 64 5.71 -21.70 14.04
CA LYS A 64 6.54 -20.50 13.93
C LYS A 64 5.76 -19.21 14.11
N PHE A 65 4.56 -19.12 13.54
CA PHE A 65 3.68 -17.97 13.74
C PHE A 65 3.35 -17.75 15.22
N ASN A 66 3.04 -18.82 15.96
CA ASN A 66 2.75 -18.75 17.39
C ASN A 66 4.00 -18.39 18.22
N GLU A 67 5.17 -18.92 17.86
CA GLU A 67 6.45 -18.56 18.49
C GLU A 67 6.73 -17.07 18.34
N ILE A 68 6.68 -16.55 17.11
CA ILE A 68 6.84 -15.13 16.79
C ILE A 68 5.83 -14.29 17.57
N THR A 69 4.56 -14.68 17.57
CA THR A 69 3.51 -13.92 18.26
C THR A 69 3.79 -13.79 19.76
N ARG A 70 4.25 -14.87 20.41
CA ARG A 70 4.67 -14.83 21.84
C ARG A 70 5.89 -13.95 22.07
N ARG A 71 6.87 -13.98 21.15
CA ARG A 71 8.05 -13.09 21.21
C ARG A 71 7.64 -11.61 21.11
N VAL A 72 6.69 -11.29 20.22
CA VAL A 72 6.11 -9.94 20.12
C VAL A 72 5.42 -9.54 21.43
N GLU A 73 4.57 -10.39 22.00
CA GLU A 73 3.90 -10.13 23.30
C GLU A 73 4.89 -9.88 24.44
N TYR A 74 5.97 -10.67 24.46
CA TYR A 74 7.04 -10.51 25.44
C TYR A 74 7.78 -9.18 25.25
N ALA A 75 8.13 -8.83 24.01
CA ALA A 75 8.78 -7.56 23.69
C ALA A 75 7.87 -6.35 24.04
N GLU A 76 6.56 -6.44 23.77
CA GLU A 76 5.57 -5.42 24.14
C GLU A 76 5.53 -5.22 25.66
N THR A 77 5.48 -6.31 26.42
CA THR A 77 5.48 -6.26 27.88
C THR A 77 6.76 -5.63 28.42
N ARG A 78 7.93 -6.05 27.93
CA ARG A 78 9.24 -5.52 28.36
C ARG A 78 9.39 -4.03 28.03
N THR A 79 8.93 -3.62 26.83
CA THR A 79 8.94 -2.21 26.40
C THR A 79 8.06 -1.35 27.32
N ARG A 80 6.85 -1.81 27.68
CA ARG A 80 5.95 -1.09 28.61
C ARG A 80 6.58 -0.91 30.00
N THR A 81 7.21 -1.95 30.54
CA THR A 81 7.92 -1.85 31.82
C THR A 81 9.03 -0.81 31.75
N LEU A 82 9.79 -0.79 30.66
CA LEU A 82 10.90 0.15 30.49
C LEU A 82 10.43 1.60 30.27
N GLU A 83 9.31 1.82 29.57
CA GLU A 83 8.64 3.12 29.46
C GLU A 83 8.22 3.66 30.85
N GLN A 84 7.68 2.81 31.71
CA GLN A 84 7.28 3.17 33.08
C GLN A 84 8.50 3.53 33.94
N SER A 85 9.56 2.73 33.89
CA SER A 85 10.82 3.00 34.60
C SER A 85 11.46 4.31 34.16
N THR A 86 11.48 4.58 32.85
CA THR A 86 12.03 5.83 32.27
C THR A 86 11.22 7.05 32.73
N SER A 87 9.89 6.93 32.75
CA SER A 87 9.00 8.01 33.20
C SER A 87 9.16 8.31 34.69
N GLN A 88 9.33 7.28 35.53
CA GLN A 88 9.58 7.44 36.96
C GLN A 88 10.94 8.09 37.25
N ALA A 89 12.00 7.65 36.56
CA ALA A 89 13.34 8.23 36.69
C ALA A 89 13.38 9.72 36.28
N THR A 90 12.58 10.12 35.29
CA THR A 90 12.50 11.53 34.85
C THR A 90 11.79 12.43 35.88
N SER A 91 10.87 11.87 36.68
CA SER A 91 10.12 12.61 37.71
C SER A 91 10.87 12.78 39.04
N THR A 92 11.89 11.97 39.29
CA THR A 92 12.73 12.05 40.50
C THR A 92 14.10 12.62 40.11
N PHE A 93 14.34 13.90 40.43
CA PHE A 93 15.62 14.62 40.20
C PHE A 93 16.79 14.08 41.06
N THR A 94 16.91 12.76 41.23
CA THR A 94 17.99 12.13 42.00
C THR A 94 18.93 11.35 41.09
N THR A 95 20.13 11.89 40.99
CA THR A 95 21.38 11.34 40.47
C THR A 95 21.57 9.83 40.71
N ALA A 96 21.67 9.04 39.64
CA ALA A 96 22.50 7.83 39.60
C ALA A 96 22.93 7.53 38.15
N SER A 97 24.21 7.72 37.83
CA SER A 97 24.82 7.42 36.53
C SER A 97 24.83 5.92 36.19
N SER A 98 24.59 5.03 37.17
CA SER A 98 24.53 3.59 36.98
C SER A 98 23.21 3.08 36.41
N ASP A 99 22.07 3.73 36.75
CA ASP A 99 20.73 3.33 36.27
C ASP A 99 20.45 3.80 34.84
N ALA A 100 21.09 4.88 34.40
CA ALA A 100 20.97 5.35 33.02
C ALA A 100 21.61 4.35 32.03
N GLY A 101 22.77 3.78 32.39
CA GLY A 101 23.47 2.81 31.53
C GLY A 101 22.77 1.46 31.43
N THR A 102 22.03 1.03 32.47
CA THR A 102 21.24 -0.21 32.42
C THR A 102 19.98 -0.05 31.56
N LEU A 103 19.30 1.11 31.64
CA LEU A 103 18.14 1.42 30.80
C LEU A 103 18.49 1.52 29.32
N GLU A 104 19.64 2.11 28.98
CA GLU A 104 20.14 2.18 27.60
C GLU A 104 20.47 0.79 27.05
N GLN A 105 21.16 -0.06 27.82
CA GLN A 105 21.44 -1.45 27.45
C GLN A 105 20.17 -2.30 27.29
N ASP A 106 19.17 -2.11 28.17
CA ASP A 106 17.88 -2.79 28.03
C ASP A 106 17.12 -2.32 26.78
N GLY A 107 17.17 -1.02 26.46
CA GLY A 107 16.61 -0.46 25.22
C GLY A 107 17.23 -1.07 23.97
N ASP A 108 18.56 -1.13 23.89
CA ASP A 108 19.30 -1.73 22.77
C ASP A 108 19.01 -3.24 22.62
N THR A 109 18.86 -3.93 23.76
CA THR A 109 18.50 -5.35 23.78
C THR A 109 17.11 -5.57 23.19
N ILE A 110 16.14 -4.70 23.54
CA ILE A 110 14.79 -4.74 22.98
C ILE A 110 14.81 -4.38 21.48
N ASP A 111 15.56 -3.35 21.05
CA ASP A 111 15.68 -3.01 19.62
C ASP A 111 16.20 -4.20 18.80
N THR A 112 17.23 -4.88 19.32
CA THR A 112 17.82 -6.07 18.70
C THR A 112 16.80 -7.20 18.60
N GLU A 113 16.05 -7.48 19.67
CA GLU A 113 15.00 -8.51 19.68
C GLU A 113 13.87 -8.18 18.69
N VAL A 114 13.39 -6.94 18.65
CA VAL A 114 12.36 -6.49 17.69
C VAL A 114 12.86 -6.62 16.25
N HIS A 115 14.14 -6.33 16.00
CA HIS A 115 14.79 -6.52 14.70
C HIS A 115 14.87 -7.99 14.30
N ASP A 116 15.22 -8.88 15.22
CA ASP A 116 15.29 -10.32 14.93
C ASP A 116 13.91 -10.95 14.73
N ILE A 117 12.89 -10.52 15.50
CA ILE A 117 11.49 -10.87 15.24
C ILE A 117 11.08 -10.42 13.83
N THR A 118 11.42 -9.19 13.44
CA THR A 118 11.09 -8.63 12.13
C THR A 118 11.71 -9.43 10.98
N LYS A 119 12.96 -9.89 11.13
CA LYS A 119 13.60 -10.80 10.17
C LYS A 119 12.87 -12.14 10.10
N GLU A 120 12.53 -12.74 11.24
CA GLU A 120 11.86 -14.05 11.27
C GLU A 120 10.46 -13.97 10.66
N VAL A 121 9.73 -12.88 10.87
CA VAL A 121 8.44 -12.59 10.21
C VAL A 121 8.61 -12.51 8.69
N ASN A 122 9.65 -11.83 8.19
CA ASN A 122 9.96 -11.77 6.77
C ASN A 122 10.25 -13.15 6.18
N GLU A 123 11.06 -13.96 6.86
CA GLU A 123 11.37 -15.33 6.43
C GLU A 123 10.13 -16.23 6.45
N LEU A 124 9.25 -16.10 7.45
CA LEU A 124 8.01 -16.90 7.55
C LEU A 124 7.04 -16.56 6.42
N GLN A 125 6.91 -15.28 6.06
CA GLN A 125 6.13 -14.88 4.90
C GLN A 125 6.70 -15.48 3.61
N LYS A 126 8.02 -15.42 3.43
CA LYS A 126 8.71 -15.96 2.26
C LYS A 126 8.52 -17.46 2.16
N TYR A 127 8.62 -18.17 3.28
CA TYR A 127 8.33 -19.59 3.42
C TYR A 127 6.91 -19.92 2.97
N ALA A 128 5.89 -19.20 3.48
CA ALA A 128 4.49 -19.42 3.11
C ALA A 128 4.27 -19.25 1.59
N ARG A 129 4.82 -18.17 1.00
CA ARG A 129 4.70 -17.87 -0.43
C ARG A 129 5.37 -18.92 -1.33
N LEU A 130 6.59 -19.33 -0.99
CA LEU A 130 7.34 -20.33 -1.75
C LEU A 130 6.64 -21.69 -1.73
N ASN A 131 6.18 -22.13 -0.56
CA ASN A 131 5.47 -23.40 -0.42
C ASN A 131 4.10 -23.38 -1.12
N TYR A 132 3.34 -22.29 -1.00
CA TYR A 132 2.07 -22.15 -1.74
C TYR A 132 2.31 -22.25 -3.26
N SER A 133 3.32 -21.55 -3.76
CA SER A 133 3.74 -21.64 -5.17
C SER A 133 4.18 -23.06 -5.56
N ALA A 134 4.83 -23.79 -4.66
CA ALA A 134 5.23 -25.18 -4.89
C ALA A 134 4.03 -26.10 -5.07
N PHE A 135 3.02 -26.00 -4.19
CA PHE A 135 1.75 -26.71 -4.34
C PHE A 135 1.05 -26.38 -5.66
N LEU A 136 0.87 -25.10 -5.98
CA LEU A 136 0.24 -24.71 -7.25
C LEU A 136 0.98 -25.27 -8.47
N LYS A 137 2.30 -25.23 -8.46
CA LYS A 137 3.13 -25.69 -9.58
C LYS A 137 3.18 -27.21 -9.70
N ILE A 138 3.17 -27.96 -8.59
CA ILE A 138 3.16 -29.42 -8.64
C ILE A 138 1.78 -29.95 -9.05
N ILE A 139 0.70 -29.34 -8.56
CA ILE A 139 -0.68 -29.64 -8.98
C ILE A 139 -0.87 -29.35 -10.48
N LYS A 140 -0.44 -28.17 -10.95
CA LYS A 140 -0.49 -27.84 -12.38
C LYS A 140 0.32 -28.83 -13.24
N LYS A 141 1.43 -29.34 -12.71
CA LYS A 141 2.23 -30.36 -13.40
C LYS A 141 1.53 -31.70 -13.41
N HIS A 142 0.92 -32.10 -12.30
CA HIS A 142 0.11 -33.30 -12.16
C HIS A 142 -1.01 -33.33 -13.19
N ASP A 143 -1.90 -32.33 -13.20
CA ASP A 143 -3.06 -32.25 -14.10
C ASP A 143 -2.68 -32.19 -15.58
N LYS A 144 -1.44 -31.81 -15.90
CA LYS A 144 -0.89 -31.84 -17.27
C LYS A 144 -0.31 -33.20 -17.65
N TYR A 145 0.15 -33.98 -16.68
CA TYR A 145 0.87 -35.24 -16.89
C TYR A 145 -0.05 -36.46 -16.75
N THR A 146 -1.14 -36.34 -15.99
CA THR A 146 -2.13 -37.40 -15.75
C THR A 146 -3.48 -37.05 -16.40
N SER A 147 -4.40 -38.01 -16.44
CA SER A 147 -5.80 -37.78 -16.86
C SER A 147 -6.71 -37.32 -15.71
N TYR A 148 -6.17 -37.17 -14.50
CA TYR A 148 -6.91 -36.83 -13.29
C TYR A 148 -6.87 -35.31 -13.05
N ALA A 149 -7.99 -34.75 -12.60
CA ALA A 149 -8.09 -33.33 -12.25
C ALA A 149 -7.97 -33.15 -10.74
N LEU A 150 -6.76 -32.86 -10.26
CA LEU A 150 -6.50 -32.72 -8.82
C LEU A 150 -6.74 -31.29 -8.33
N ARG A 151 -6.60 -30.28 -9.19
CA ARG A 151 -6.67 -28.88 -8.78
C ARG A 151 -7.93 -28.51 -7.99
N PRO A 152 -9.18 -28.79 -8.42
CA PRO A 152 -10.36 -28.38 -7.66
C PRO A 152 -10.40 -28.98 -6.26
N VAL A 153 -10.09 -30.27 -6.15
CA VAL A 153 -10.11 -31.02 -4.89
C VAL A 153 -9.04 -30.50 -3.93
N PHE A 154 -7.82 -30.28 -4.43
CA PHE A 154 -6.72 -29.86 -3.57
C PHE A 154 -6.79 -28.37 -3.18
N MET A 155 -7.42 -27.51 -3.99
CA MET A 155 -7.68 -26.13 -3.58
C MET A 155 -8.59 -26.05 -2.34
N VAL A 156 -9.58 -26.93 -2.21
CA VAL A 156 -10.43 -27.01 -1.01
C VAL A 156 -9.59 -27.38 0.22
N ARG A 157 -8.63 -28.28 0.07
CA ARG A 157 -7.73 -28.71 1.16
C ARG A 157 -6.74 -27.63 1.56
N LEU A 158 -6.15 -26.92 0.59
CA LEU A 158 -5.32 -25.74 0.85
C LEU A 158 -6.11 -24.65 1.58
N ALA A 159 -7.38 -24.45 1.22
CA ALA A 159 -8.25 -23.49 1.91
C ALA A 159 -8.60 -23.93 3.34
N ALA A 160 -8.72 -25.24 3.59
CA ALA A 160 -8.97 -25.78 4.93
C ALA A 160 -7.76 -25.69 5.87
N LYS A 161 -6.54 -25.62 5.33
CA LYS A 161 -5.28 -25.44 6.06
C LYS A 161 -4.55 -24.17 5.60
N PRO A 162 -5.08 -22.98 5.92
CA PRO A 162 -4.48 -21.74 5.48
C PRO A 162 -3.13 -21.53 6.17
N PHE A 163 -2.08 -21.40 5.37
CA PHE A 163 -0.76 -20.90 5.80
C PHE A 163 -0.29 -19.73 4.91
N TYR A 164 -0.95 -19.51 3.78
CA TYR A 164 -0.68 -18.41 2.84
C TYR A 164 -1.68 -17.26 2.98
N GLY A 165 -2.85 -17.52 3.58
CA GLY A 165 -3.93 -16.55 3.78
C GLY A 165 -3.95 -15.89 5.15
N ASP A 166 -3.07 -16.30 6.07
CA ASP A 166 -2.95 -15.64 7.37
C ASP A 166 -2.43 -14.21 7.14
N SER A 167 -3.25 -13.22 7.49
CA SER A 167 -2.86 -11.83 7.37
C SER A 167 -1.73 -11.56 8.36
N PHE A 168 -0.54 -11.27 7.85
CA PHE A 168 0.57 -10.77 8.66
C PHE A 168 0.36 -9.31 9.08
N GLU A 169 -0.64 -8.60 8.53
CA GLU A 169 -0.84 -7.16 8.79
C GLU A 169 -1.03 -6.80 10.27
N PRO A 170 -1.78 -7.56 11.09
CA PRO A 170 -1.83 -7.32 12.53
C PRO A 170 -0.44 -7.36 13.18
N LEU A 171 0.43 -8.29 12.78
CA LEU A 171 1.81 -8.35 13.27
C LEU A 171 2.64 -7.16 12.78
N VAL A 172 2.49 -6.75 11.51
CA VAL A 172 3.14 -5.55 10.96
C VAL A 172 2.80 -4.31 11.78
N LEU A 173 1.52 -4.13 12.15
CA LEU A 173 1.08 -3.01 12.98
C LEU A 173 1.62 -3.07 14.41
N ARG A 174 1.67 -4.26 15.02
CA ARG A 174 2.26 -4.46 16.35
C ARG A 174 3.76 -4.15 16.36
N LEU A 175 4.51 -4.67 15.38
CA LEU A 175 5.92 -4.36 15.19
C LEU A 175 6.16 -2.87 14.93
N SER A 176 5.30 -2.23 14.15
CA SER A 176 5.35 -0.78 13.94
C SER A 176 5.24 0.01 15.24
N ARG A 177 4.35 -0.40 16.14
CA ARG A 177 4.17 0.26 17.45
C ARG A 177 5.38 0.00 18.34
N LEU A 178 5.91 -1.23 18.35
CA LEU A 178 7.12 -1.58 19.09
C LEU A 178 8.32 -0.73 18.69
N TYR A 179 8.61 -0.62 17.39
CA TYR A 179 9.71 0.24 16.91
C TYR A 179 9.54 1.71 17.28
N ASP A 180 8.31 2.24 17.23
CA ASP A 180 8.03 3.63 17.63
C ASP A 180 8.29 3.84 19.13
N ARG A 181 7.88 2.89 19.98
CA ARG A 181 8.10 2.93 21.43
C ARG A 181 9.58 2.85 21.79
N VAL A 182 10.29 1.85 21.26
CA VAL A 182 11.74 1.68 21.48
C VAL A 182 12.50 2.94 21.08
N ARG A 183 12.12 3.57 19.96
CA ARG A 183 12.72 4.84 19.52
C ARG A 183 12.46 6.00 20.47
N LYS A 184 11.23 6.13 20.98
CA LYS A 184 10.87 7.18 21.96
C LYS A 184 11.63 7.01 23.27
N ILE A 185 11.85 5.78 23.70
CA ILE A 185 12.68 5.45 24.86
C ILE A 185 14.14 5.86 24.62
N ALA A 186 14.72 5.51 23.47
CA ALA A 186 16.11 5.81 23.15
C ALA A 186 16.36 7.32 22.93
N GLN A 187 15.33 8.09 22.57
CA GLN A 187 15.39 9.53 22.35
C GLN A 187 14.23 10.25 23.05
N PRO A 188 14.24 10.32 24.40
CA PRO A 188 13.20 11.00 25.16
C PRO A 188 13.31 12.51 24.89
N GLU A 189 12.38 13.03 24.09
CA GLU A 189 12.13 14.45 23.81
C GLU A 189 13.37 15.37 23.78
N GLY A 190 14.22 15.21 22.76
CA GLY A 190 15.33 16.14 22.48
C GLY A 190 15.81 16.17 21.03
N GLY A 191 15.58 15.10 20.25
CA GLY A 191 16.02 15.02 18.84
C GLY A 191 15.05 15.61 17.81
N ALA A 192 13.76 15.74 18.16
CA ALA A 192 12.73 16.25 17.25
C ALA A 192 12.38 17.74 17.48
N ALA A 193 12.73 18.30 18.65
CA ALA A 193 12.44 19.70 18.99
C ALA A 193 13.22 20.72 18.12
N GLY A 194 14.22 20.27 17.33
CA GLY A 194 14.91 21.10 16.35
C GLY A 194 14.29 21.11 14.94
N ALA A 195 13.33 20.23 14.64
CA ALA A 195 12.75 20.07 13.29
C ALA A 195 11.41 20.81 13.09
N SER A 196 10.83 21.38 14.15
CA SER A 196 9.67 22.27 14.10
C SER A 196 10.05 23.75 13.96
N GLY A 197 11.35 24.07 13.88
CA GLY A 197 11.82 25.42 13.59
C GLY A 197 11.56 25.77 12.13
N GLY A 198 10.78 26.83 11.89
CA GLY A 198 10.48 27.40 10.58
C GLY A 198 11.70 27.94 9.84
N SER A 199 12.63 27.07 9.48
CA SER A 199 13.55 27.31 8.37
C SER A 199 12.70 27.46 7.12
N GLN A 200 12.56 28.70 6.64
CA GLN A 200 11.80 29.04 5.44
C GLN A 200 12.37 28.36 4.18
N ASN A 201 13.62 27.88 4.21
CA ASN A 201 14.33 27.33 3.05
C ASN A 201 14.60 25.82 3.20
N PHE A 202 13.61 25.01 2.80
CA PHE A 202 13.76 23.57 2.62
C PHE A 202 13.57 23.17 1.16
N VAL A 203 14.21 22.09 0.73
CA VAL A 203 14.04 21.51 -0.61
C VAL A 203 13.13 20.29 -0.49
N ARG A 204 12.06 20.26 -1.29
CA ARG A 204 11.15 19.10 -1.38
C ARG A 204 11.49 18.26 -2.59
N ARG A 205 11.78 16.98 -2.38
CA ARG A 205 11.94 15.98 -3.45
C ARG A 205 10.88 14.90 -3.30
N THR A 206 10.21 14.55 -4.39
CA THR A 206 9.27 13.42 -4.44
C THR A 206 9.66 12.51 -5.59
N THR A 207 10.02 11.28 -5.25
CA THR A 207 10.41 10.25 -6.22
C THR A 207 9.47 9.06 -6.10
N LYS A 208 9.23 8.37 -7.22
CA LYS A 208 8.40 7.17 -7.27
C LYS A 208 9.20 6.00 -7.80
N TYR A 209 8.91 4.84 -7.25
CA TYR A 209 9.58 3.60 -7.60
C TYR A 209 8.54 2.50 -7.80
N TRP A 210 8.85 1.55 -8.68
CA TRP A 210 8.15 0.27 -8.75
C TRP A 210 8.78 -0.72 -7.79
N VAL A 211 7.95 -1.55 -7.19
CA VAL A 211 8.35 -2.60 -6.26
C VAL A 211 7.73 -3.91 -6.75
N HIS A 212 8.55 -4.92 -6.99
CA HIS A 212 8.03 -6.22 -7.39
C HIS A 212 7.19 -6.81 -6.23
N PRO A 213 6.03 -7.45 -6.49
CA PRO A 213 5.18 -8.02 -5.44
C PRO A 213 5.93 -8.93 -4.44
N ASP A 214 6.95 -9.65 -4.93
CA ASP A 214 7.83 -10.49 -4.12
C ASP A 214 8.62 -9.73 -3.04
N HIS A 215 8.90 -8.45 -3.24
CA HIS A 215 9.69 -7.59 -2.34
C HIS A 215 8.83 -6.66 -1.48
N VAL A 216 7.50 -6.62 -1.69
CA VAL A 216 6.59 -5.72 -0.97
C VAL A 216 6.67 -5.92 0.54
N PHE A 217 6.69 -7.18 0.99
CA PHE A 217 6.72 -7.48 2.42
C PHE A 217 8.07 -7.15 3.05
N GLU A 218 9.16 -7.56 2.41
CA GLU A 218 10.53 -7.22 2.81
C GLU A 218 10.75 -5.71 2.91
N LEU A 219 10.24 -4.96 1.93
CA LEU A 219 10.28 -3.50 1.92
C LEU A 219 9.52 -2.88 3.10
N LYS A 220 8.32 -3.39 3.42
CA LYS A 220 7.56 -2.94 4.60
C LYS A 220 8.39 -3.15 5.86
N MET A 221 8.97 -4.34 6.04
CA MET A 221 9.79 -4.68 7.21
C MET A 221 11.03 -3.77 7.32
N TYR A 222 11.69 -3.48 6.20
CA TYR A 222 12.81 -2.54 6.17
C TYR A 222 12.41 -1.12 6.62
N ILE A 223 11.29 -0.59 6.12
CA ILE A 223 10.83 0.76 6.44
C ILE A 223 10.37 0.89 7.90
N LEU A 224 9.73 -0.15 8.45
CA LEU A 224 9.21 -0.16 9.83
C LEU A 224 10.26 0.18 10.88
N ARG A 225 11.51 -0.23 10.65
CA ARG A 225 12.65 0.10 11.53
C ARG A 225 12.85 1.60 11.70
N TYR A 226 12.50 2.39 10.69
CA TYR A 226 12.76 3.84 10.64
C TYR A 226 11.49 4.69 10.73
N LEU A 227 10.36 4.21 10.24
CA LEU A 227 9.11 4.97 10.20
C LEU A 227 7.92 4.09 10.60
N PRO A 228 7.10 4.51 11.57
CA PRO A 228 5.90 3.77 11.93
C PRO A 228 4.83 3.90 10.84
N VAL A 229 3.98 2.89 10.74
CA VAL A 229 2.76 2.91 9.94
C VAL A 229 1.78 3.92 10.53
N LEU A 230 1.33 4.83 9.68
CA LEU A 230 0.31 5.81 10.02
C LEU A 230 -1.07 5.19 9.74
N VAL A 231 -1.77 4.85 10.81
CA VAL A 231 -3.13 4.31 10.75
C VAL A 231 -4.13 5.45 10.73
N PHE A 232 -4.68 5.77 9.56
CA PHE A 232 -5.79 6.71 9.45
C PHE A 232 -7.11 6.01 9.77
N ARG A 233 -7.61 6.18 11.01
CA ARG A 233 -8.99 5.83 11.31
C ARG A 233 -9.90 6.90 10.73
N ALA A 234 -10.60 6.58 9.65
CA ALA A 234 -11.71 7.42 9.20
C ALA A 234 -12.73 7.42 10.33
N SER A 235 -12.97 8.58 10.95
CA SER A 235 -13.91 8.71 12.06
C SER A 235 -15.24 8.08 11.66
N SER A 236 -15.49 6.87 12.16
CA SER A 236 -16.71 6.12 11.94
C SER A 236 -17.85 6.99 12.44
N SER A 237 -18.75 7.34 11.52
CA SER A 237 -20.04 8.01 11.70
C SER A 237 -20.56 8.18 13.15
N LYS A 238 -19.99 9.12 13.89
CA LYS A 238 -20.65 9.83 15.00
C LYS A 238 -20.21 11.28 14.88
N GLY A 239 -21.20 12.17 14.75
CA GLY A 239 -20.96 13.58 14.50
C GLY A 239 -20.01 14.18 15.52
N ALA A 240 -18.93 14.77 15.03
CA ALA A 240 -18.18 15.77 15.76
C ALA A 240 -17.71 16.81 14.76
N ASP A 241 -18.32 17.98 14.86
CA ASP A 241 -17.67 19.25 14.54
C ASP A 241 -16.27 19.26 15.15
N ASN A 242 -15.26 19.48 14.32
CA ASN A 242 -14.22 20.50 14.51
C ASN A 242 -13.05 20.18 13.58
N GLY A 243 -12.65 21.21 12.83
CA GLY A 243 -11.45 21.19 12.03
C GLY A 243 -10.24 21.17 12.95
N ASP A 244 -9.70 19.98 13.15
CA ASP A 244 -8.28 19.76 13.35
C ASP A 244 -8.03 18.29 13.06
N SER A 245 -7.44 18.00 11.90
CA SER A 245 -6.86 16.68 11.66
C SER A 245 -5.55 16.62 12.45
N SER A 246 -5.63 16.71 13.77
CA SER A 246 -4.48 16.45 14.63
C SER A 246 -4.26 14.95 14.67
N ASP A 247 -3.02 14.60 14.37
CA ASP A 247 -2.41 13.29 14.42
C ASP A 247 -2.59 12.64 15.81
N ARG A 248 -3.79 12.11 16.10
CA ARG A 248 -4.00 11.26 17.27
C ARG A 248 -3.64 9.84 16.89
N ALA A 249 -2.45 9.43 17.27
CA ALA A 249 -2.13 8.02 17.48
C ALA A 249 -3.20 7.44 18.43
N GLY A 250 -4.08 6.59 17.89
CA GLY A 250 -5.19 6.02 18.63
C GLY A 250 -4.70 5.15 19.79
N ASP A 251 -5.43 5.27 20.90
CA ASP A 251 -5.27 4.59 22.19
C ASP A 251 -5.29 3.05 22.08
N GLU A 252 -4.72 2.40 23.10
CA GLU A 252 -4.16 1.05 23.11
C GLU A 252 -5.17 -0.12 23.13
N ASN A 253 -6.47 0.14 22.97
CA ASN A 253 -7.51 -0.86 23.19
C ASN A 253 -8.56 -0.86 22.07
N GLU A 254 -8.25 -1.48 20.93
CA GLU A 254 -9.25 -1.85 19.90
C GLU A 254 -8.58 -2.82 18.92
N ASP A 255 -8.18 -3.98 19.44
CA ASP A 255 -7.66 -5.10 18.66
C ASP A 255 -8.82 -5.80 17.95
N GLY A 256 -9.12 -5.44 16.69
CA GLY A 256 -10.04 -6.25 15.89
C GLY A 256 -10.68 -5.62 14.66
N GLU A 257 -10.71 -4.30 14.50
CA GLU A 257 -11.26 -3.70 13.28
C GLU A 257 -10.21 -3.62 12.17
N GLU A 258 -10.39 -4.41 11.10
CA GLU A 258 -9.62 -4.27 9.86
C GLU A 258 -9.76 -2.84 9.33
N VAL A 259 -8.66 -2.09 9.35
CA VAL A 259 -8.63 -0.74 8.79
C VAL A 259 -8.60 -0.86 7.27
N ASP A 260 -9.74 -0.59 6.62
CA ASP A 260 -9.82 -0.55 5.16
C ASP A 260 -8.91 0.56 4.61
N SER A 261 -7.76 0.14 4.07
CA SER A 261 -6.74 1.02 3.50
C SER A 261 -6.95 1.33 2.01
N SER A 262 -8.09 0.92 1.45
CA SER A 262 -8.38 1.11 0.04
C SER A 262 -8.59 2.59 -0.30
N ILE A 263 -8.08 2.98 -1.46
CA ILE A 263 -8.24 4.33 -2.01
C ILE A 263 -8.67 4.19 -3.46
N SER A 264 -9.78 4.85 -3.77
CA SER A 264 -10.27 4.94 -5.14
C SER A 264 -10.26 6.39 -5.61
N SER A 265 -10.00 6.61 -6.89
CA SER A 265 -10.06 7.93 -7.51
C SER A 265 -10.57 7.83 -8.94
N ILE A 266 -11.62 8.57 -9.28
CA ILE A 266 -12.12 8.72 -10.65
C ILE A 266 -11.48 9.97 -11.24
N TYR A 267 -10.66 9.80 -12.26
CA TYR A 267 -10.13 10.91 -13.05
C TYR A 267 -11.14 11.32 -14.10
N LEU A 268 -11.30 12.63 -14.24
CA LEU A 268 -12.10 13.24 -15.30
C LEU A 268 -11.18 13.62 -16.46
N ASP A 269 -11.66 13.41 -17.67
CA ASP A 269 -11.07 13.93 -18.90
C ASP A 269 -12.16 14.10 -19.96
N ASN A 270 -11.81 14.55 -21.16
CA ASN A 270 -12.69 14.59 -22.33
C ASN A 270 -12.31 13.54 -23.38
N ARG A 271 -13.08 13.47 -24.46
CA ARG A 271 -12.90 12.49 -25.54
C ARG A 271 -11.56 12.65 -26.27
N GLU A 272 -11.04 13.87 -26.30
CA GLU A 272 -9.76 14.25 -26.87
C GLU A 272 -8.59 13.95 -25.93
N LEU A 273 -8.85 13.51 -24.69
CA LEU A 273 -7.84 13.23 -23.66
C LEU A 273 -6.93 14.44 -23.40
N GLU A 274 -7.52 15.64 -23.34
CA GLU A 274 -6.82 16.91 -23.18
C GLU A 274 -6.04 16.98 -21.85
N LEU A 275 -6.67 16.57 -20.74
CA LEU A 275 -5.99 16.60 -19.44
C LEU A 275 -4.88 15.55 -19.39
N TYR A 276 -5.10 14.36 -19.96
CA TYR A 276 -4.07 13.34 -20.13
C TYR A 276 -2.84 13.90 -20.86
N LEU A 277 -3.03 14.52 -22.03
CA LEU A 277 -1.94 15.04 -22.84
C LEU A 277 -1.17 16.14 -22.11
N GLY A 278 -1.87 17.15 -21.58
CA GLY A 278 -1.22 18.22 -20.83
C GLY A 278 -0.46 17.72 -19.60
N ARG A 279 -0.96 16.68 -18.92
CA ARG A 279 -0.26 16.06 -17.78
C ARG A 279 0.94 15.23 -18.18
N LEU A 280 0.92 14.62 -19.37
CA LEU A 280 2.02 13.84 -19.92
C LEU A 280 3.16 14.74 -20.39
N GLU A 281 2.82 15.79 -21.16
CA GLU A 281 3.76 16.80 -21.65
C GLU A 281 4.26 17.73 -20.54
N LYS A 282 3.52 17.79 -19.42
CA LYS A 282 3.74 18.73 -18.31
C LYS A 282 3.62 20.18 -18.76
N SER A 283 2.63 20.48 -19.59
CA SER A 283 2.36 21.86 -20.00
C SER A 283 2.10 22.75 -18.77
N GLU A 284 2.52 24.01 -18.83
CA GLU A 284 2.23 24.99 -17.78
C GLU A 284 0.72 25.08 -17.52
N ASN A 285 0.32 25.09 -16.24
CA ASN A 285 -1.07 25.01 -15.79
C ASN A 285 -1.84 23.71 -16.12
N ALA A 286 -1.19 22.64 -16.58
CA ALA A 286 -1.87 21.37 -16.86
C ALA A 286 -2.58 20.81 -15.62
N GLU A 287 -3.90 20.64 -15.74
CA GLU A 287 -4.77 20.18 -14.66
C GLU A 287 -4.92 18.65 -14.64
N ALA A 288 -5.05 18.08 -13.44
CA ALA A 288 -5.60 16.74 -13.24
C ALA A 288 -6.71 16.84 -12.20
N ILE A 289 -7.95 16.54 -12.61
CA ILE A 289 -9.14 16.62 -11.78
C ILE A 289 -9.62 15.20 -11.47
N ARG A 290 -9.90 14.94 -10.19
CA ARG A 290 -10.37 13.61 -9.76
C ARG A 290 -11.30 13.65 -8.55
N LEU A 291 -12.18 12.66 -8.48
CA LEU A 291 -13.10 12.41 -7.37
C LEU A 291 -12.57 11.23 -6.56
N ARG A 292 -12.16 11.46 -5.32
CA ARG A 292 -11.50 10.46 -4.46
C ARG A 292 -12.34 10.11 -3.24
N TRP A 293 -12.35 8.84 -2.85
CA TRP A 293 -12.82 8.41 -1.54
C TRP A 293 -11.85 7.41 -0.92
N TYR A 294 -11.98 7.25 0.39
CA TYR A 294 -11.17 6.35 1.22
C TYR A 294 -12.05 5.25 1.80
N GLY A 295 -11.55 4.02 1.82
CA GLY A 295 -12.26 2.85 2.28
C GLY A 295 -13.41 2.41 1.37
N PRO A 296 -14.44 1.75 1.91
CA PRO A 296 -15.44 1.05 1.13
C PRO A 296 -16.36 2.03 0.38
N ALA A 297 -17.04 1.52 -0.64
CA ALA A 297 -17.95 2.33 -1.47
C ALA A 297 -19.17 2.91 -0.71
N SER A 298 -19.42 2.45 0.53
CA SER A 298 -20.41 3.00 1.47
C SER A 298 -19.98 4.32 2.11
N ASN A 299 -18.72 4.74 1.96
CA ASN A 299 -18.28 6.05 2.41
C ASN A 299 -18.98 7.15 1.61
N ASN A 300 -19.65 8.04 2.32
CA ASN A 300 -20.46 9.13 1.75
C ASN A 300 -19.68 10.43 1.59
N GLU A 301 -18.41 10.49 1.99
CA GLU A 301 -17.55 11.65 1.81
C GLU A 301 -16.61 11.46 0.62
N ILE A 302 -16.76 12.33 -0.39
CA ILE A 302 -15.97 12.35 -1.61
C ILE A 302 -15.12 13.62 -1.61
N PHE A 303 -13.85 13.51 -1.97
CA PHE A 303 -12.96 14.64 -2.16
C PHE A 303 -12.85 14.97 -3.65
N VAL A 304 -13.29 16.16 -4.03
CA VAL A 304 -13.00 16.73 -5.34
C VAL A 304 -11.58 17.31 -5.26
N GLU A 305 -10.63 16.70 -5.98
CA GLU A 305 -9.23 17.10 -5.96
C GLU A 305 -8.81 17.66 -7.33
N ARG A 306 -8.06 18.75 -7.32
CA ARG A 306 -7.38 19.30 -8.49
C ARG A 306 -5.89 19.40 -8.24
N LYS A 307 -5.10 18.94 -9.20
CA LYS A 307 -3.66 19.21 -9.28
C LYS A 307 -3.38 20.10 -10.47
N THR A 308 -2.69 21.21 -10.26
CA THR A 308 -2.27 22.12 -11.32
C THR A 308 -0.75 22.07 -11.43
N HIS A 309 -0.23 21.75 -12.61
CA HIS A 309 1.21 21.78 -12.84
C HIS A 309 1.71 23.22 -12.93
N LYS A 310 2.91 23.42 -12.40
CA LYS A 310 3.71 24.64 -12.54
C LYS A 310 5.10 24.22 -12.99
N GLU A 311 5.54 24.80 -14.08
CA GLU A 311 6.85 24.58 -14.67
C GLU A 311 7.95 25.20 -13.80
N ASP A 312 9.12 24.56 -13.76
CA ASP A 312 10.19 24.95 -12.84
C ASP A 312 10.69 26.39 -13.10
N TRP A 313 10.65 26.87 -14.36
CA TRP A 313 11.07 28.22 -14.74
C TRP A 313 10.16 29.34 -14.21
N THR A 314 8.91 29.01 -13.84
CA THR A 314 7.97 30.00 -13.27
C THR A 314 8.35 30.42 -11.86
N GLY A 315 9.18 29.62 -11.17
CA GLY A 315 9.45 29.76 -9.74
C GLY A 315 8.29 29.35 -8.83
N GLU A 316 7.14 28.94 -9.41
CA GLU A 316 5.98 28.44 -8.68
C GLU A 316 6.05 26.91 -8.51
N THR A 317 5.44 26.39 -7.44
CA THR A 317 5.36 24.94 -7.22
C THR A 317 4.00 24.41 -7.64
N SER A 318 3.98 23.19 -8.19
CA SER A 318 2.73 22.51 -8.57
C SER A 318 1.80 22.39 -7.35
N VAL A 319 0.56 22.88 -7.48
CA VAL A 319 -0.39 22.98 -6.37
C VAL A 319 -1.36 21.80 -6.38
N LYS A 320 -1.63 21.21 -5.20
CA LYS A 320 -2.72 20.25 -4.99
C LYS A 320 -3.74 20.88 -4.05
N GLN A 321 -4.98 21.00 -4.51
CA GLN A 321 -6.09 21.53 -3.72
C GLN A 321 -7.25 20.53 -3.72
N ARG A 322 -8.10 20.56 -2.68
CA ARG A 322 -9.28 19.70 -2.59
C ARG A 322 -10.36 20.31 -1.71
N PHE A 323 -11.61 19.89 -1.91
CA PHE A 323 -12.72 20.14 -0.99
C PHE A 323 -13.61 18.89 -0.87
N PRO A 324 -14.25 18.67 0.30
CA PRO A 324 -15.16 17.55 0.48
C PRO A 324 -16.54 17.84 -0.11
N ILE A 325 -17.23 16.81 -0.57
CA ILE A 325 -18.63 16.84 -0.99
C ILE A 325 -19.30 15.52 -0.58
N LYS A 326 -20.58 15.58 -0.20
CA LYS A 326 -21.36 14.36 0.07
C LYS A 326 -21.67 13.65 -1.24
N GLU A 327 -21.57 12.32 -1.27
CA GLU A 327 -21.77 11.47 -2.45
C GLU A 327 -23.04 11.84 -3.24
N LYS A 328 -24.17 11.98 -2.53
CA LYS A 328 -25.47 12.34 -3.12
C LYS A 328 -25.48 13.65 -3.93
N ASN A 329 -24.53 14.55 -3.66
CA ASN A 329 -24.43 15.85 -4.33
C ASN A 329 -23.43 15.82 -5.51
N VAL A 330 -22.65 14.75 -5.69
CA VAL A 330 -21.56 14.72 -6.69
C VAL A 330 -22.10 14.90 -8.11
N ASN A 331 -23.13 14.13 -8.51
CA ASN A 331 -23.70 14.26 -9.85
C ASN A 331 -24.28 15.67 -10.09
N ALA A 332 -24.93 16.26 -9.09
CA ALA A 332 -25.48 17.61 -9.18
C ALA A 332 -24.36 18.66 -9.32
N TYR A 333 -23.24 18.48 -8.62
CA TYR A 333 -22.08 19.35 -8.76
C TYR A 333 -21.46 19.26 -10.15
N LEU A 334 -21.26 18.05 -10.68
CA LEU A 334 -20.71 17.84 -12.02
C LEU A 334 -21.57 18.49 -13.12
N ARG A 335 -22.89 18.54 -12.93
CA ARG A 335 -23.82 19.17 -13.89
C ARG A 335 -23.92 20.69 -13.80
N GLY A 336 -23.47 21.31 -12.71
CA GLY A 336 -23.72 22.74 -12.47
C GLY A 336 -24.82 23.04 -11.44
N ASP A 337 -25.64 22.06 -11.07
CA ASP A 337 -26.86 22.25 -10.27
C ASP A 337 -26.59 22.46 -8.77
N TRP A 338 -25.38 22.10 -8.31
CA TRP A 338 -24.98 22.21 -6.91
C TRP A 338 -23.76 23.11 -6.75
N THR A 339 -23.82 24.02 -5.78
CA THR A 339 -22.73 24.93 -5.40
C THR A 339 -22.31 24.72 -3.95
N VAL A 340 -21.10 25.18 -3.61
CA VAL A 340 -20.55 25.12 -2.24
C VAL A 340 -21.15 26.16 -1.30
N ASP A 341 -22.03 27.05 -1.77
CA ASP A 341 -22.53 28.21 -1.01
C ASP A 341 -23.12 27.82 0.36
N LYS A 342 -23.95 26.77 0.40
CA LYS A 342 -24.53 26.25 1.65
C LYS A 342 -23.47 25.66 2.59
N MET A 343 -22.43 25.02 2.04
CA MET A 343 -21.32 24.48 2.82
C MET A 343 -20.48 25.61 3.42
N ILE A 344 -20.17 26.63 2.62
CA ILE A 344 -19.42 27.81 3.05
C ILE A 344 -20.18 28.58 4.13
N ALA A 345 -21.49 28.82 3.94
CA ALA A 345 -22.32 29.48 4.94
C ALA A 345 -22.30 28.72 6.27
N LYS A 346 -22.38 27.38 6.23
CA LYS A 346 -22.27 26.54 7.43
C LYS A 346 -20.90 26.68 8.10
N LEU A 347 -19.81 26.52 7.36
CA LEU A 347 -18.43 26.61 7.89
C LEU A 347 -18.11 28.01 8.44
N ARG A 348 -18.65 29.06 7.82
CA ARG A 348 -18.58 30.44 8.31
C ARG A 348 -19.31 30.58 9.64
N SER A 349 -20.55 30.09 9.71
CA SER A 349 -21.37 30.21 10.93
C SER A 349 -20.81 29.42 12.12
N SER A 350 -20.11 28.31 11.88
CA SER A 350 -19.46 27.52 12.93
C SER A 350 -18.06 28.03 13.31
N GLY A 351 -17.51 29.00 12.58
CA GLY A 351 -16.14 29.48 12.81
C GLY A 351 -15.05 28.44 12.52
N ALA A 352 -15.37 27.34 11.83
CA ALA A 352 -14.45 26.22 11.64
C ALA A 352 -13.31 26.50 10.63
N LYS A 353 -13.39 27.60 9.86
CA LYS A 353 -12.38 28.00 8.87
C LYS A 353 -12.26 29.52 8.80
N SER A 354 -11.07 30.01 8.43
CA SER A 354 -10.84 31.43 8.16
C SER A 354 -11.55 31.92 6.89
N GLU A 355 -11.87 33.21 6.77
CA GLU A 355 -12.46 33.76 5.54
C GLU A 355 -11.55 33.57 4.31
N ALA A 356 -10.23 33.57 4.49
CA ALA A 356 -9.28 33.28 3.43
C ALA A 356 -9.43 31.84 2.91
N ASP A 357 -9.57 30.86 3.81
CA ASP A 357 -9.80 29.45 3.45
C ASP A 357 -11.17 29.24 2.78
N LEU A 358 -12.19 29.96 3.24
CA LEU A 358 -13.52 29.92 2.64
C LEU A 358 -13.51 30.46 1.22
N LYS A 359 -12.82 31.58 0.98
CA LYS A 359 -12.64 32.15 -0.37
C LYS A 359 -11.83 31.22 -1.28
N ALA A 360 -10.77 30.60 -0.75
CA ALA A 360 -9.99 29.62 -1.50
C ALA A 360 -10.81 28.37 -1.86
N LEU A 361 -11.68 27.91 -0.95
CA LEU A 361 -12.61 26.81 -1.20
C LEU A 361 -13.62 27.16 -2.29
N ASP A 362 -14.24 28.35 -2.22
CA ASP A 362 -15.17 28.83 -3.24
C ASP A 362 -14.51 28.91 -4.63
N SER A 363 -13.35 29.56 -4.69
CA SER A 363 -12.57 29.72 -5.92
C SER A 363 -12.18 28.37 -6.53
N LEU A 364 -11.74 27.42 -5.71
CA LEU A 364 -11.43 26.06 -6.17
C LEU A 364 -12.66 25.35 -6.72
N ALA A 365 -13.78 25.38 -5.97
CA ALA A 365 -14.99 24.65 -6.34
C ALA A 365 -15.60 25.19 -7.65
N ARG A 366 -15.64 26.52 -7.81
CA ARG A 366 -16.09 27.16 -9.04
C ARG A 366 -15.12 26.93 -10.20
N GLY A 367 -13.81 27.01 -9.94
CA GLY A 367 -12.78 26.75 -10.95
C GLY A 367 -12.83 25.33 -11.51
N VAL A 368 -13.01 24.32 -10.65
CA VAL A 368 -13.16 22.92 -11.10
C VAL A 368 -14.44 22.74 -11.92
N GLN A 369 -15.56 23.34 -11.50
CA GLN A 369 -16.83 23.26 -12.23
C GLN A 369 -16.75 23.95 -13.60
N GLU A 370 -16.01 25.06 -13.67
CA GLU A 370 -15.73 25.74 -14.94
C GLU A 370 -14.85 24.88 -15.87
N SER A 371 -13.79 24.24 -15.36
CA SER A 371 -13.00 23.28 -16.14
C SER A 371 -13.86 22.12 -16.67
N ILE A 372 -14.75 21.57 -15.83
CA ILE A 372 -15.69 20.51 -16.24
C ILE A 372 -16.58 20.98 -17.38
N ARG A 373 -17.15 22.18 -17.26
CA ARG A 373 -18.08 22.75 -18.24
C ARG A 373 -17.39 23.10 -19.56
N THR A 374 -16.26 23.79 -19.50
CA THR A 374 -15.55 24.33 -20.68
C THR A 374 -14.84 23.26 -21.47
N LYS A 375 -14.28 22.26 -20.80
CA LYS A 375 -13.56 21.15 -21.44
C LYS A 375 -14.43 19.91 -21.63
N HIS A 376 -15.71 19.97 -21.27
CA HIS A 376 -16.66 18.85 -21.35
C HIS A 376 -16.17 17.58 -20.64
N LEU A 377 -15.64 17.74 -19.43
CA LEU A 377 -15.03 16.63 -18.69
C LEU A 377 -16.08 15.66 -18.13
N HIS A 378 -15.79 14.37 -18.21
CA HIS A 378 -16.60 13.30 -17.64
C HIS A 378 -15.70 12.20 -17.05
N PRO A 379 -16.23 11.23 -16.28
CA PRO A 379 -15.46 10.10 -15.79
C PRO A 379 -14.77 9.34 -16.94
N VAL A 380 -13.45 9.11 -16.81
CA VAL A 380 -12.66 8.38 -17.82
C VAL A 380 -11.92 7.20 -17.21
N MET A 381 -11.20 7.43 -16.10
CA MET A 381 -10.30 6.41 -15.55
C MET A 381 -10.41 6.33 -14.03
N ARG A 382 -10.79 5.17 -13.51
CA ARG A 382 -10.68 4.84 -12.09
C ARG A 382 -9.29 4.32 -11.79
N THR A 383 -8.71 4.75 -10.68
CA THR A 383 -7.54 4.10 -10.06
C THR A 383 -7.94 3.58 -8.69
N PHE A 384 -7.65 2.31 -8.40
CA PHE A 384 -7.84 1.64 -7.12
C PHE A 384 -6.50 1.10 -6.61
N TYR A 385 -6.26 1.17 -5.30
CA TYR A 385 -5.10 0.55 -4.64
C TYR A 385 -5.30 0.54 -3.12
N HIS A 386 -4.57 -0.30 -2.40
CA HIS A 386 -4.42 -0.20 -0.94
C HIS A 386 -3.16 0.59 -0.60
N ARG A 387 -3.22 1.43 0.45
CA ARG A 387 -2.09 2.27 0.84
C ARG A 387 -1.65 2.02 2.27
N THR A 388 -0.36 1.73 2.43
CA THR A 388 0.34 1.86 3.71
C THR A 388 1.16 3.16 3.70
N ALA A 389 0.95 4.03 4.68
CA ALA A 389 1.72 5.26 4.86
C ALA A 389 2.67 5.10 6.04
N PHE A 390 3.90 5.60 5.91
CA PHE A 390 4.94 5.54 6.94
C PHE A 390 5.48 6.94 7.21
N GLN A 391 5.38 7.39 8.46
CA GLN A 391 5.83 8.71 8.86
C GLN A 391 5.99 8.79 10.38
N LEU A 392 7.05 9.46 10.83
CA LEU A 392 7.21 9.88 12.22
C LEU A 392 6.26 11.05 12.56
N PRO A 393 5.46 10.96 13.63
CA PRO A 393 4.61 12.08 14.07
C PRO A 393 5.44 13.36 14.28
N GLY A 394 4.96 14.48 13.76
CA GLY A 394 5.66 15.78 13.85
C GLY A 394 6.92 15.92 12.96
N ASP A 395 7.38 14.87 12.28
CA ASP A 395 8.55 14.92 11.40
C ASP A 395 8.13 14.89 9.92
N ALA A 396 8.55 15.90 9.16
CA ALA A 396 8.29 16.02 7.73
C ALA A 396 9.49 15.64 6.84
N ARG A 397 10.66 15.32 7.44
CA ARG A 397 11.91 15.08 6.70
C ARG A 397 11.81 13.92 5.73
N VAL A 398 11.18 12.83 6.17
CA VAL A 398 10.92 11.64 5.34
C VAL A 398 9.48 11.20 5.52
N ARG A 399 8.76 11.05 4.40
CA ARG A 399 7.43 10.44 4.36
C ARG A 399 7.39 9.43 3.23
N ILE A 400 6.98 8.20 3.54
CA ILE A 400 6.90 7.12 2.56
C ILE A 400 5.46 6.64 2.45
N SER A 401 5.01 6.34 1.24
CA SER A 401 3.77 5.59 1.03
C SER A 401 3.97 4.48 0.03
N LEU A 402 3.41 3.31 0.31
CA LEU A 402 3.43 2.13 -0.55
C LEU A 402 2.01 1.81 -1.00
N ASP A 403 1.79 1.80 -2.31
CA ASP A 403 0.51 1.47 -2.93
C ASP A 403 0.56 0.04 -3.52
N THR A 404 -0.28 -0.86 -3.03
CA THR A 404 -0.40 -2.26 -3.48
C THR A 404 -1.73 -2.51 -4.20
N GLU A 405 -1.86 -3.65 -4.88
CA GLU A 405 -3.04 -4.04 -5.67
C GLU A 405 -3.51 -2.95 -6.65
N LEU A 406 -2.57 -2.19 -7.22
CA LEU A 406 -2.88 -1.07 -8.09
C LEU A 406 -3.63 -1.56 -9.34
N SER A 407 -4.83 -1.05 -9.52
CA SER A 407 -5.70 -1.37 -10.65
C SER A 407 -6.20 -0.07 -11.30
N MET A 408 -6.17 -0.03 -12.63
CA MET A 408 -6.79 1.01 -13.44
C MET A 408 -8.01 0.42 -14.13
N ILE A 409 -9.14 1.12 -14.09
CA ILE A 409 -10.43 0.61 -14.57
C ILE A 409 -11.11 1.68 -15.42
N ARG A 410 -11.62 1.29 -16.60
CA ARG A 410 -12.37 2.19 -17.49
C ARG A 410 -13.67 2.65 -16.83
N GLU A 411 -13.91 3.96 -16.94
CA GLU A 411 -15.16 4.64 -16.56
C GLU A 411 -15.82 5.34 -17.76
N ASP A 412 -15.07 5.52 -18.84
CA ASP A 412 -15.49 6.16 -20.09
C ASP A 412 -16.49 5.30 -20.89
N ASP A 413 -17.03 5.90 -21.95
CA ASP A 413 -17.91 5.28 -22.94
C ASP A 413 -17.40 5.46 -24.38
N PHE A 414 -16.09 5.63 -24.59
CA PHE A 414 -15.51 5.95 -25.90
C PHE A 414 -15.68 4.84 -26.94
N ASP A 415 -15.86 3.61 -26.49
CA ASP A 415 -16.15 2.43 -27.30
C ASP A 415 -17.66 2.15 -27.46
N GLY A 416 -18.52 3.08 -27.01
CA GLY A 416 -19.97 2.94 -27.03
C GLY A 416 -20.55 2.14 -25.86
N THR A 417 -19.72 1.54 -25.00
CA THR A 417 -20.19 0.82 -23.81
C THR A 417 -20.46 1.79 -22.67
N GLN A 418 -21.71 1.88 -22.25
CA GLN A 418 -22.11 2.72 -21.12
C GLN A 418 -21.69 2.08 -19.78
N ARG A 419 -20.59 2.57 -19.19
CA ARG A 419 -20.06 2.09 -17.90
C ARG A 419 -20.63 2.87 -16.72
N ALA A 420 -20.26 4.15 -16.59
CA ALA A 420 -20.76 5.01 -15.52
C ALA A 420 -22.16 5.59 -15.84
N GLY A 421 -22.52 5.67 -17.13
CA GLY A 421 -23.76 6.30 -17.59
C GLY A 421 -23.84 7.75 -17.14
N LEU A 422 -25.00 8.17 -16.63
CA LEU A 422 -25.21 9.51 -16.08
C LEU A 422 -24.67 9.69 -14.64
N ASN A 423 -23.94 8.70 -14.11
CA ASN A 423 -23.40 8.72 -12.76
C ASN A 423 -21.90 9.06 -12.77
N TRP A 424 -21.38 9.65 -11.70
CA TRP A 424 -19.97 10.01 -11.56
C TRP A 424 -19.00 8.83 -11.43
N ARG A 425 -19.51 7.60 -11.28
CA ARG A 425 -18.76 6.34 -11.23
C ARG A 425 -19.64 5.15 -11.64
N ARG A 426 -19.06 4.10 -12.22
CA ARG A 426 -19.71 2.79 -12.40
C ARG A 426 -20.01 2.13 -11.04
N ARG A 427 -21.13 1.40 -10.97
CA ARG A 427 -21.70 0.84 -9.71
C ARG A 427 -21.44 -0.67 -9.52
N ASP A 428 -21.00 -1.34 -10.57
CA ASP A 428 -20.61 -2.75 -10.61
C ASP A 428 -19.20 -3.00 -10.03
N VAL A 429 -18.46 -1.94 -9.71
CA VAL A 429 -17.13 -2.00 -9.10
C VAL A 429 -17.16 -1.45 -7.68
N ARG A 430 -16.90 -2.32 -6.70
CA ARG A 430 -16.74 -1.98 -5.27
C ARG A 430 -15.25 -1.90 -4.91
N THR A 431 -14.83 -2.56 -3.83
CA THR A 431 -13.45 -2.59 -3.32
C THR A 431 -12.83 -4.00 -3.33
N ALA A 432 -13.50 -4.98 -3.96
CA ALA A 432 -13.03 -6.36 -4.01
C ALA A 432 -12.01 -6.58 -5.14
N TYR A 433 -10.74 -6.30 -4.86
CA TYR A 433 -9.63 -6.78 -5.70
C TYR A 433 -9.69 -8.33 -5.81
N PRO A 434 -9.40 -8.93 -6.98
CA PRO A 434 -8.85 -8.36 -8.21
C PRO A 434 -9.91 -7.96 -9.25
N PHE A 435 -11.15 -7.72 -8.84
CA PHE A 435 -12.25 -7.33 -9.75
C PHE A 435 -12.48 -8.35 -10.87
N SER A 436 -12.49 -9.64 -10.54
CA SER A 436 -12.64 -10.75 -11.50
C SER A 436 -13.96 -10.72 -12.27
N ASN A 437 -14.92 -9.89 -11.86
CA ASN A 437 -16.19 -9.68 -12.55
C ASN A 437 -16.09 -8.74 -13.76
N LEU A 438 -14.97 -8.05 -13.94
CA LEU A 438 -14.77 -7.11 -15.06
C LEU A 438 -14.15 -7.81 -16.28
N PRO A 439 -14.51 -7.40 -17.51
CA PRO A 439 -13.81 -7.87 -18.70
C PRO A 439 -12.37 -7.34 -18.71
N GLU A 440 -11.43 -8.11 -19.26
CA GLU A 440 -10.00 -7.74 -19.31
C GLU A 440 -9.77 -6.45 -20.12
N SER A 441 -10.65 -6.10 -21.06
CA SER A 441 -10.59 -4.82 -21.80
C SER A 441 -10.91 -3.59 -20.96
N ASP A 442 -11.51 -3.77 -19.77
CA ASP A 442 -11.91 -2.69 -18.88
C ASP A 442 -10.95 -2.47 -17.72
N ILE A 443 -9.99 -3.37 -17.50
CA ILE A 443 -9.13 -3.36 -16.32
C ILE A 443 -7.68 -3.64 -16.66
N CYS A 444 -6.79 -2.80 -16.15
CA CYS A 444 -5.36 -3.04 -16.12
C CYS A 444 -4.95 -3.29 -14.67
N ARG A 445 -4.57 -4.53 -14.36
CA ARG A 445 -4.01 -4.91 -13.05
C ARG A 445 -2.51 -4.67 -13.12
N PHE A 446 -2.06 -3.61 -12.44
CA PHE A 446 -0.67 -3.19 -12.53
C PHE A 446 0.23 -4.24 -11.84
N PRO A 447 1.30 -4.71 -12.50
CA PRO A 447 2.08 -5.86 -12.01
C PRO A 447 2.99 -5.55 -10.82
N TYR A 448 3.16 -4.28 -10.46
CA TYR A 448 4.06 -3.84 -9.39
C TYR A 448 3.30 -3.05 -8.32
N ALA A 449 3.87 -2.95 -7.13
CA ALA A 449 3.48 -1.92 -6.18
C ALA A 449 4.19 -0.60 -6.50
N VAL A 450 3.67 0.52 -6.01
CA VAL A 450 4.25 1.85 -6.21
C VAL A 450 4.67 2.46 -4.88
N LEU A 451 5.98 2.61 -4.70
CA LEU A 451 6.57 3.33 -3.57
C LEU A 451 6.71 4.81 -3.94
N GLU A 452 6.27 5.70 -3.05
CA GLU A 452 6.48 7.15 -3.17
C GLU A 452 7.27 7.61 -1.93
N VAL A 453 8.48 8.14 -2.16
CA VAL A 453 9.35 8.70 -1.12
C VAL A 453 9.35 10.21 -1.24
N LYS A 454 8.98 10.89 -0.16
CA LYS A 454 8.98 12.36 -0.05
C LYS A 454 10.01 12.78 0.97
N LEU A 455 10.94 13.60 0.51
CA LEU A 455 11.99 14.20 1.32
C LEU A 455 11.75 15.69 1.47
N GLN A 456 11.95 16.18 2.69
CA GLN A 456 12.01 17.61 3.00
C GLN A 456 13.31 17.85 3.78
N THR A 457 14.38 18.20 3.07
CA THR A 457 15.69 18.46 3.66
C THR A 457 15.95 19.97 3.71
N ALA A 458 16.72 20.41 4.70
CA ALA A 458 17.24 21.78 4.70
C ALA A 458 18.13 21.98 3.46
N ALA A 459 18.22 23.21 2.95
CA ALA A 459 19.08 23.50 1.81
C ALA A 459 20.53 23.06 2.09
N GLY A 460 21.08 22.18 1.24
CA GLY A 460 22.43 21.62 1.40
C GLY A 460 22.53 20.39 2.31
N ALA A 461 21.44 19.94 2.93
CA ALA A 461 21.43 18.70 3.72
C ALA A 461 21.14 17.47 2.86
N GLU A 462 21.90 16.40 3.09
CA GLU A 462 21.72 15.09 2.46
C GLU A 462 20.48 14.35 3.01
N ALA A 463 20.01 13.36 2.25
CA ALA A 463 18.95 12.47 2.72
C ALA A 463 19.49 11.56 3.83
N PRO A 464 18.64 11.02 4.72
CA PRO A 464 19.11 10.02 5.68
C PRO A 464 19.68 8.80 4.94
N LYS A 465 20.86 8.33 5.36
CA LYS A 465 21.58 7.22 4.70
C LYS A 465 20.75 5.96 4.48
N TRP A 466 19.83 5.64 5.40
CA TRP A 466 18.94 4.48 5.22
C TRP A 466 17.97 4.65 4.04
N VAL A 467 17.58 5.88 3.72
CA VAL A 467 16.77 6.16 2.52
C VAL A 467 17.63 5.99 1.27
N GLU A 468 18.88 6.46 1.29
CA GLU A 468 19.83 6.27 0.19
C GLU A 468 20.09 4.79 -0.08
N SER A 469 20.37 4.01 0.98
CA SER A 469 20.52 2.56 0.88
C SER A 469 19.26 1.88 0.36
N LEU A 470 18.07 2.35 0.73
CA LEU A 470 16.81 1.82 0.23
C LEU A 470 16.64 2.07 -1.27
N ILE A 471 16.87 3.30 -1.73
CA ILE A 471 16.65 3.68 -3.14
C ILE A 471 17.69 3.06 -4.09
N GLU A 472 18.87 2.70 -3.57
CA GLU A 472 19.92 2.00 -4.31
C GLU A 472 19.80 0.47 -4.22
N SER A 473 18.92 -0.05 -3.37
CA SER A 473 18.74 -1.48 -3.17
C SER A 473 18.05 -2.17 -4.34
N HIS A 474 18.09 -3.50 -4.35
CA HIS A 474 17.38 -4.35 -5.32
C HIS A 474 15.85 -4.33 -5.15
N LEU A 475 15.32 -3.73 -4.08
CA LEU A 475 13.89 -3.77 -3.75
C LEU A 475 13.04 -2.83 -4.62
N VAL A 476 13.67 -1.84 -5.25
CA VAL A 476 12.99 -0.72 -5.93
C VAL A 476 13.60 -0.44 -7.29
N GLU A 477 12.76 -0.07 -8.25
CA GLU A 477 13.18 0.42 -9.57
C GLU A 477 12.67 1.87 -9.73
N GLU A 478 13.56 2.84 -9.95
CA GLU A 478 13.17 4.25 -10.07
C GLU A 478 12.37 4.50 -11.34
N VAL A 479 11.14 5.02 -11.19
CA VAL A 479 10.30 5.43 -12.32
C VAL A 479 9.86 6.87 -12.10
N PRO A 480 10.70 7.85 -12.50
CA PRO A 480 10.47 9.24 -12.18
C PRO A 480 9.16 9.72 -12.80
N LYS A 481 8.39 10.51 -12.02
CA LYS A 481 7.14 11.13 -12.45
C LYS A 481 6.04 10.15 -12.91
N PHE A 482 6.14 8.85 -12.59
CA PHE A 482 5.09 7.86 -12.85
C PHE A 482 3.70 8.36 -12.43
N SER A 483 2.69 8.17 -13.28
CA SER A 483 1.32 8.61 -13.03
C SER A 483 0.34 7.47 -13.28
N LYS A 484 -0.46 7.14 -12.25
CA LYS A 484 -1.51 6.12 -12.32
C LYS A 484 -2.56 6.45 -13.38
N PHE A 485 -2.90 7.73 -13.52
CA PHE A 485 -3.85 8.21 -14.52
C PHE A 485 -3.32 8.04 -15.94
N ILE A 486 -2.09 8.52 -16.19
CA ILE A 486 -1.45 8.42 -17.50
C ILE A 486 -1.27 6.96 -17.88
N HIS A 487 -0.78 6.11 -16.96
CA HIS A 487 -0.64 4.68 -17.25
C HIS A 487 -1.99 4.01 -17.55
N GLY A 488 -3.05 4.32 -16.78
CA GLY A 488 -4.38 3.79 -17.02
C GLY A 488 -4.91 4.13 -18.40
N CYS A 489 -4.83 5.41 -18.81
CA CYS A 489 -5.26 5.83 -20.14
C CYS A 489 -4.39 5.21 -21.25
N SER A 490 -3.07 5.21 -21.10
CA SER A 490 -2.18 4.62 -22.13
C SER A 490 -2.38 3.12 -22.31
N SER A 491 -2.74 2.40 -21.24
CA SER A 491 -2.90 0.94 -21.29
C SER A 491 -4.29 0.49 -21.73
N LEU A 492 -5.35 1.24 -21.40
CA LEU A 492 -6.75 0.84 -21.64
C LEU A 492 -7.43 1.62 -22.77
N LEU A 493 -6.88 2.79 -23.14
CA LEU A 493 -7.39 3.67 -24.17
C LEU A 493 -6.32 3.91 -25.25
N GLU A 494 -5.44 2.93 -25.48
CA GLU A 494 -4.33 3.01 -26.43
C GLU A 494 -4.73 3.56 -27.83
N PRO A 495 -5.88 3.18 -28.43
CA PRO A 495 -6.29 3.73 -29.72
C PRO A 495 -6.64 5.24 -29.70
N HIS A 496 -6.87 5.80 -28.51
CA HIS A 496 -7.31 7.19 -28.32
C HIS A 496 -6.21 8.11 -27.76
N VAL A 497 -5.11 7.55 -27.22
CA VAL A 497 -4.04 8.38 -26.65
C VAL A 497 -3.12 8.94 -27.74
N PRO A 498 -2.81 10.25 -27.70
CA PRO A 498 -1.96 10.88 -28.71
C PRO A 498 -0.47 10.56 -28.55
N LEU A 499 -0.03 10.27 -27.32
CA LEU A 499 1.36 10.03 -26.94
C LEU A 499 1.42 8.97 -25.84
N LEU A 500 2.51 8.22 -25.78
CA LEU A 500 2.73 7.19 -24.77
C LEU A 500 3.81 7.62 -23.76
N PRO A 501 3.69 7.25 -22.47
CA PRO A 501 4.70 7.57 -21.47
C PRO A 501 5.98 6.75 -21.65
N PHE A 502 7.12 7.35 -21.29
CA PHE A 502 8.45 6.74 -21.47
C PHE A 502 8.66 5.42 -20.72
N TRP A 503 7.88 5.14 -19.66
CA TRP A 503 8.01 3.92 -18.86
C TRP A 503 7.27 2.72 -19.47
N LEU A 504 6.39 2.92 -20.46
CA LEU A 504 5.61 1.84 -21.05
C LEU A 504 6.48 0.71 -21.64
N PRO A 505 7.59 1.00 -22.37
CA PRO A 505 8.51 -0.04 -22.84
C PRO A 505 9.23 -0.83 -21.73
N GLN A 506 9.20 -0.35 -20.47
CA GLN A 506 9.81 -1.05 -19.34
C GLN A 506 8.87 -2.10 -18.72
N MET A 507 7.58 -2.09 -19.08
CA MET A 507 6.57 -3.00 -18.51
C MET A 507 6.85 -4.48 -18.81
N ASP A 508 7.59 -4.79 -19.88
CA ASP A 508 7.96 -6.16 -20.26
C ASP A 508 9.23 -6.68 -19.56
N LYS A 509 9.90 -5.84 -18.76
CA LYS A 509 11.14 -6.21 -18.07
C LYS A 509 10.84 -6.71 -16.65
N ASP A 510 11.47 -7.82 -16.27
CA ASP A 510 11.48 -8.26 -14.88
C ASP A 510 12.39 -7.32 -14.09
N ILE A 511 11.84 -6.61 -13.10
CA ILE A 511 12.58 -5.65 -12.27
C ILE A 511 13.28 -6.32 -11.08
N ARG A 512 13.09 -7.64 -10.88
CA ARG A 512 13.87 -8.39 -9.90
C ARG A 512 15.31 -8.48 -10.37
N ARG A 513 16.23 -7.98 -9.54
CA ARG A 513 17.67 -8.00 -9.79
C ARG A 513 18.33 -9.22 -9.16
#